data_AF-A0A096DJ12-F1
#
_entry.id   AF-A0A096DJ12-F1
#
_cell.length_a   1.000
_cell.length_b   1.000
_cell.length_c   1.000
_cell.angle_alpha   90.00
_cell.angle_beta   90.00
_cell.angle_gamma   90.00
#
_symmetry.space_group_name_H-M   'P 1'
#
loop_
_entity.id
_entity.type
_entity.pdbx_description
1 polymer ?
#
loop_
_entity_poly.entity_id
_entity_poly.type
_entity_poly.pdbx_seq_one_letter_code
_entity_poly.pdbx_strand_id
1 'polypeptide(L)'
;MVGLGNRAITPDNIGPKAADQTMVTRHLVERVPEHFGSFRPVAALAAGVLGTTGMESGELVRAVAETLRPACVIAVDALASRSLRRVCRTIQLADTGITPGSGVGNARAALNAETLGVPVIAVGVPTVVDAATLTCDVLAEAGKGELNPAALQGAGDGLIVTPKDIDTQVHDLAKVIGYGINLALHTGLTIEDVELFLS
;
A
#
# COMPACT_ATOMS: atom_id res chain seq x y z
N MET A 1 -9.43 -5.89 3.39
CA MET A 1 -8.12 -5.36 2.94
C MET A 1 -8.31 -4.71 1.57
N VAL A 2 -7.70 -3.56 1.37
CA VAL A 2 -7.78 -2.75 0.15
C VAL A 2 -6.36 -2.51 -0.34
N GLY A 3 -6.04 -3.00 -1.53
CA GLY A 3 -4.81 -2.69 -2.24
C GLY A 3 -5.01 -1.47 -3.14
N LEU A 4 -4.22 -0.42 -2.92
CA LEU A 4 -4.22 0.80 -3.71
C LEU A 4 -2.99 0.85 -4.60
N GLY A 5 -3.15 1.44 -5.78
CA GLY A 5 -2.06 1.69 -6.71
C GLY A 5 -2.34 1.17 -8.12
N ASN A 6 -1.40 1.40 -9.02
CA ASN A 6 -1.52 1.09 -10.43
C ASN A 6 -0.69 -0.15 -10.80
N ARG A 7 -1.37 -1.22 -11.25
CA ARG A 7 -0.71 -2.45 -11.74
C ARG A 7 0.25 -2.23 -12.91
N ALA A 8 0.06 -1.17 -13.69
CA ALA A 8 0.91 -0.83 -14.84
C ALA A 8 2.19 -0.07 -14.46
N ILE A 9 2.32 0.40 -13.22
CA ILE A 9 3.48 1.15 -12.74
C ILE A 9 4.13 0.33 -11.63
N THR A 10 5.26 -0.32 -11.92
CA THR A 10 5.92 -1.25 -10.97
C THR A 10 6.05 -0.71 -9.54
N PRO A 11 6.65 0.48 -9.29
CA PRO A 11 6.79 0.98 -7.92
C PRO A 11 5.46 1.30 -7.23
N ASP A 12 4.36 1.42 -7.98
CA ASP A 12 3.01 1.71 -7.46
C ASP A 12 2.16 0.43 -7.30
N ASN A 13 2.73 -0.74 -7.59
CA ASN A 13 1.98 -2.01 -7.63
C ASN A 13 2.02 -2.80 -6.30
N ILE A 14 2.49 -2.19 -5.21
CA ILE A 14 2.56 -2.87 -3.90
C ILE A 14 1.17 -3.22 -3.37
N GLY A 15 0.22 -2.30 -3.40
CA GLY A 15 -1.12 -2.54 -2.87
C GLY A 15 -1.85 -3.68 -3.57
N PRO A 16 -1.98 -3.68 -4.92
CA PRO A 16 -2.59 -4.80 -5.63
C PRO A 16 -1.88 -6.13 -5.39
N LYS A 17 -0.54 -6.16 -5.36
CA LYS A 17 0.19 -7.40 -5.06
C LYS A 17 0.00 -7.88 -3.62
N ALA A 18 -0.05 -6.97 -2.64
CA ALA A 18 -0.32 -7.34 -1.25
C ALA A 18 -1.76 -7.90 -1.10
N ALA A 19 -2.70 -7.37 -1.89
CA ALA A 19 -4.05 -7.92 -1.98
C ALA A 19 -4.06 -9.35 -2.52
N ASP A 20 -3.26 -9.63 -3.56
CA ASP A 20 -3.09 -10.99 -4.11
C ASP A 20 -2.44 -11.96 -3.09
N GLN A 21 -1.74 -11.44 -2.08
CA GLN A 21 -1.12 -12.21 -1.00
C GLN A 21 -1.97 -12.24 0.29
N THR A 22 -3.22 -11.79 0.24
CA THR A 22 -4.15 -11.81 1.38
C THR A 22 -5.13 -12.98 1.25
N MET A 23 -5.28 -13.78 2.29
CA MET A 23 -6.26 -14.87 2.32
C MET A 23 -7.68 -14.32 2.31
N VAL A 24 -8.44 -14.63 1.26
CA VAL A 24 -9.84 -14.19 1.10
C VAL A 24 -10.77 -15.24 1.69
N THR A 25 -11.24 -14.99 2.90
CA THR A 25 -11.95 -16.00 3.73
C THR A 25 -13.40 -15.66 3.99
N ARG A 26 -13.87 -14.42 3.73
CA ARG A 26 -15.25 -14.00 4.00
C ARG A 26 -16.30 -14.96 3.42
N HIS A 27 -16.14 -15.31 2.15
CA HIS A 27 -17.09 -16.20 1.47
C HIS A 27 -17.05 -17.65 1.98
N LEU A 28 -15.90 -18.11 2.48
CA LEU A 28 -15.73 -19.44 3.08
C LEU A 28 -16.40 -19.51 4.45
N VAL A 29 -16.17 -18.50 5.29
CA VAL A 29 -16.82 -18.35 6.60
C VAL A 29 -18.35 -18.29 6.44
N GLU A 30 -18.84 -17.57 5.43
CA GLU A 30 -20.29 -17.43 5.19
C GLU A 30 -20.94 -18.70 4.62
N ARG A 31 -20.24 -19.49 3.80
CA ARG A 31 -20.84 -20.64 3.06
C ARG A 31 -20.52 -22.00 3.63
N VAL A 32 -19.38 -22.16 4.31
CA VAL A 32 -18.85 -23.43 4.81
C VAL A 32 -18.33 -23.25 6.25
N PRO A 33 -19.18 -22.75 7.18
CA PRO A 33 -18.75 -22.38 8.53
C PRO A 33 -18.22 -23.57 9.36
N GLU A 34 -18.62 -24.79 9.04
CA GLU A 34 -18.17 -26.00 9.73
C GLU A 34 -16.67 -26.30 9.51
N HIS A 35 -16.09 -25.80 8.41
CA HIS A 35 -14.66 -25.92 8.12
C HIS A 35 -13.88 -24.64 8.41
N PHE A 36 -14.49 -23.47 8.18
CA PHE A 36 -13.78 -22.16 8.22
C PHE A 36 -14.25 -21.22 9.32
N GLY A 37 -15.15 -21.62 10.22
CA GLY A 37 -15.75 -20.75 11.23
C GLY A 37 -14.76 -20.14 12.24
N SER A 38 -13.55 -20.71 12.37
CA SER A 38 -12.47 -20.15 13.20
C SER A 38 -11.71 -19.00 12.53
N PHE A 39 -11.84 -18.83 11.21
CA PHE A 39 -11.18 -17.76 10.47
C PHE A 39 -11.96 -16.45 10.62
N ARG A 40 -11.23 -15.32 10.68
CA ARG A 40 -11.86 -14.01 10.52
C ARG A 40 -12.39 -13.86 9.09
N PRO A 41 -13.60 -13.34 8.85
CA PRO A 41 -14.11 -13.13 7.50
C PRO A 41 -13.37 -11.96 6.82
N VAL A 42 -12.43 -12.27 5.93
CA VAL A 42 -11.64 -11.27 5.20
C VAL A 42 -12.13 -11.17 3.75
N ALA A 43 -12.45 -9.94 3.34
CA ALA A 43 -12.65 -9.57 1.93
C ALA A 43 -11.45 -8.74 1.44
N ALA A 44 -11.12 -8.91 0.16
CA ALA A 44 -10.02 -8.23 -0.51
C ALA A 44 -10.53 -7.47 -1.74
N LEU A 45 -9.99 -6.27 -1.96
CA LEU A 45 -10.24 -5.45 -3.13
C LEU A 45 -8.92 -4.78 -3.55
N ALA A 46 -8.53 -4.91 -4.81
CA ALA A 46 -7.46 -4.10 -5.39
C ALA A 46 -8.10 -3.02 -6.27
N ALA A 47 -8.18 -1.80 -5.76
CA ALA A 47 -8.81 -0.70 -6.47
C ALA A 47 -7.97 -0.30 -7.68
N GLY A 48 -8.59 -0.22 -8.86
CA GLY A 48 -7.95 0.37 -10.02
C GLY A 48 -7.75 1.87 -9.85
N VAL A 49 -7.06 2.48 -10.82
CA VAL A 49 -6.86 3.93 -10.88
C VAL A 49 -7.86 4.56 -11.84
N LEU A 50 -8.07 5.87 -11.71
CA LEU A 50 -8.98 6.64 -12.56
C LEU A 50 -8.71 6.39 -14.06
N GLY A 51 -7.44 6.37 -14.47
CA GLY A 51 -7.06 6.21 -15.87
C GLY A 51 -7.42 4.86 -16.50
N THR A 52 -7.71 3.82 -15.69
CA THR A 52 -8.07 2.49 -16.21
C THR A 52 -9.53 2.12 -15.94
N THR A 53 -10.14 2.69 -14.91
CA THR A 53 -11.49 2.32 -14.46
C THR A 53 -12.53 3.43 -14.65
N GLY A 54 -12.11 4.68 -14.84
CA GLY A 54 -12.99 5.85 -14.81
C GLY A 54 -13.52 6.18 -13.41
N MET A 55 -13.10 5.45 -12.37
CA MET A 55 -13.51 5.65 -10.98
C MET A 55 -12.31 6.03 -10.12
N GLU A 56 -12.52 6.95 -9.17
CA GLU A 56 -11.52 7.21 -8.14
C GLU A 56 -11.45 6.03 -7.16
N SER A 57 -10.24 5.61 -6.80
CA SER A 57 -10.05 4.46 -5.90
C SER A 57 -10.77 4.68 -4.56
N GLY A 58 -10.81 5.91 -4.06
CA GLY A 58 -11.51 6.27 -2.84
C GLY A 58 -13.04 6.09 -2.92
N GLU A 59 -13.64 6.42 -4.06
CA GLU A 59 -15.08 6.26 -4.31
C GLU A 59 -15.46 4.78 -4.31
N LEU A 60 -14.69 3.95 -5.03
CA LEU A 60 -14.91 2.51 -5.09
C LEU A 60 -14.81 1.86 -3.69
N VAL A 61 -13.78 2.22 -2.93
CA VAL A 61 -13.56 1.69 -1.58
C VAL A 61 -14.68 2.10 -0.63
N ARG A 62 -15.14 3.35 -0.72
CA ARG A 62 -16.27 3.84 0.07
C ARG A 62 -17.56 3.09 -0.25
N ALA A 63 -17.91 2.92 -1.53
CA ALA A 63 -19.12 2.21 -1.93
C ALA A 63 -19.13 0.75 -1.43
N VAL A 64 -17.97 0.09 -1.49
CA VAL A 64 -17.79 -1.27 -0.94
C VAL A 64 -17.90 -1.27 0.59
N ALA A 65 -17.29 -0.31 1.28
CA ALA A 65 -17.35 -0.20 2.74
C ALA A 65 -18.78 0.07 3.26
N GLU A 66 -19.56 0.92 2.57
CA GLU A 66 -20.96 1.20 2.92
C GLU A 66 -21.85 -0.05 2.80
N THR A 67 -21.58 -0.88 1.79
CA THR A 67 -22.32 -2.12 1.56
C THR A 67 -21.90 -3.22 2.53
N LEU A 68 -20.59 -3.46 2.67
CA LEU A 68 -20.06 -4.58 3.46
C LEU A 68 -20.01 -4.29 4.96
N ARG A 69 -19.95 -3.01 5.36
CA ARG A 69 -19.76 -2.55 6.75
C ARG A 69 -18.71 -3.37 7.50
N PRO A 70 -17.45 -3.42 7.00
CA PRO A 70 -16.41 -4.21 7.65
C PRO A 70 -16.07 -3.63 9.02
N ALA A 71 -15.61 -4.48 9.94
CA ALA A 71 -15.15 -4.04 11.27
C ALA A 71 -13.91 -3.13 11.19
N CYS A 72 -13.11 -3.25 10.13
CA CYS A 72 -11.94 -2.42 9.84
C CYS A 72 -11.58 -2.54 8.36
N VAL A 73 -11.06 -1.47 7.77
CA VAL A 73 -10.39 -1.48 6.46
C VAL A 73 -8.88 -1.44 6.70
N ILE A 74 -8.14 -2.38 6.11
CA ILE A 74 -6.68 -2.31 6.03
C ILE A 74 -6.36 -1.84 4.62
N ALA A 75 -5.82 -0.63 4.47
CA ALA A 75 -5.46 -0.03 3.19
C ALA A 75 -3.95 -0.10 2.97
N VAL A 76 -3.50 -0.71 1.88
CA VAL A 76 -2.08 -0.86 1.51
C VAL A 76 -1.79 0.01 0.30
N ASP A 77 -0.78 0.87 0.37
CA ASP A 77 -0.41 1.80 -0.71
C ASP A 77 1.11 1.96 -0.84
N ALA A 78 1.54 2.33 -2.05
CA ALA A 78 2.89 2.81 -2.28
C ALA A 78 3.00 4.30 -1.90
N LEU A 79 4.12 4.67 -1.28
CA LEU A 79 4.40 6.04 -0.84
C LEU A 79 5.63 6.60 -1.56
N ALA A 80 5.73 7.93 -1.60
CA ALA A 80 7.00 8.59 -1.91
C ALA A 80 7.76 8.90 -0.61
N SER A 81 9.05 8.58 -0.60
CA SER A 81 9.94 8.91 0.50
C SER A 81 10.54 10.31 0.34
N ARG A 82 10.71 11.00 1.46
CA ARG A 82 11.58 12.19 1.58
C ARG A 82 13.03 11.86 1.96
N SER A 83 13.47 10.62 1.72
CA SER A 83 14.86 10.19 1.90
C SER A 83 15.11 8.86 1.21
N LEU A 84 16.24 8.73 0.54
CA LEU A 84 16.71 7.51 -0.10
C LEU A 84 16.82 6.34 0.85
N ARG A 85 17.19 6.59 2.11
CA ARG A 85 17.46 5.53 3.10
C ARG A 85 16.21 4.71 3.46
N ARG A 86 15.01 5.24 3.23
CA ARG A 86 13.73 4.59 3.53
C ARG A 86 13.10 3.88 2.34
N VAL A 87 13.55 4.16 1.11
CA VAL A 87 12.99 3.54 -0.10
C VAL A 87 13.19 2.02 -0.04
N CYS A 88 12.11 1.26 -0.17
CA CYS A 88 12.03 -0.21 -0.07
C CYS A 88 12.57 -0.80 1.24
N ARG A 89 12.73 0.01 2.30
CA ARG A 89 13.33 -0.43 3.58
C ARG A 89 12.47 -0.09 4.79
N THR A 90 11.29 0.47 4.58
CA THR A 90 10.41 0.92 5.65
C THR A 90 8.98 0.54 5.29
N ILE A 91 8.23 0.05 6.29
CA ILE A 91 6.78 -0.09 6.23
C ILE A 91 6.23 0.84 7.29
N GLN A 92 5.36 1.76 6.89
CA GLN A 92 4.69 2.70 7.77
C GLN A 92 3.30 2.15 8.12
N LEU A 93 2.95 2.19 9.41
CA LEU A 93 1.62 1.83 9.90
C LEU A 93 0.99 3.07 10.54
N ALA A 94 -0.28 3.32 10.24
CA ALA A 94 -1.04 4.44 10.82
C ALA A 94 -2.53 4.13 10.88
N ASP A 95 -3.24 4.67 11.87
CA ASP A 95 -4.71 4.63 11.99
C ASP A 95 -5.37 5.93 11.49
N THR A 96 -4.58 6.95 11.17
CA THR A 96 -5.05 8.23 10.61
C THR A 96 -5.56 8.10 9.17
N GLY A 97 -5.36 6.95 8.53
CA GLY A 97 -5.67 6.71 7.12
C GLY A 97 -4.54 7.01 6.16
N ILE A 98 -4.85 7.04 4.87
CA ILE A 98 -3.89 7.23 3.77
C ILE A 98 -4.43 8.16 2.69
N THR A 99 -3.58 9.00 2.12
CA THR A 99 -3.92 9.88 1.00
C THR A 99 -3.20 9.38 -0.26
N PRO A 100 -3.91 8.66 -1.15
CA PRO A 100 -3.26 7.99 -2.27
C PRO A 100 -2.68 9.00 -3.27
N GLY A 101 -1.48 8.73 -3.78
CA GLY A 101 -0.83 9.60 -4.78
C GLY A 101 -0.26 10.92 -4.23
N SER A 102 -0.32 11.16 -2.92
CA SER A 102 0.22 12.37 -2.26
C SER A 102 1.72 12.57 -2.49
N GLY A 103 2.46 11.49 -2.76
CA GLY A 103 3.89 11.50 -3.04
C GLY A 103 4.30 11.94 -4.46
N VAL A 104 3.35 12.02 -5.39
CA VAL A 104 3.58 12.40 -6.80
C VAL A 104 2.78 13.64 -7.18
N GLY A 105 2.30 14.40 -6.18
CA GLY A 105 1.57 15.65 -6.40
C GLY A 105 0.08 15.50 -6.74
N ASN A 106 -0.48 14.29 -6.68
CA ASN A 106 -1.91 14.07 -6.88
C ASN A 106 -2.64 14.08 -5.53
N ALA A 107 -3.39 15.14 -5.24
CA ALA A 107 -4.25 15.21 -4.06
C ALA A 107 -5.56 14.43 -4.31
N ARG A 108 -5.57 13.14 -3.99
CA ARG A 108 -6.79 12.32 -3.98
C ARG A 108 -7.50 12.41 -2.63
N ALA A 109 -8.77 12.04 -2.59
CA ALA A 109 -9.53 11.95 -1.34
C ALA A 109 -8.84 10.99 -0.36
N ALA A 110 -8.72 11.41 0.90
CA ALA A 110 -8.14 10.59 1.96
C ALA A 110 -9.03 9.37 2.25
N LEU A 111 -8.41 8.22 2.46
CA LEU A 111 -9.03 6.99 2.93
C LEU A 111 -8.76 6.88 4.44
N ASN A 112 -9.72 7.30 5.25
CA ASN A 112 -9.61 7.31 6.70
C ASN A 112 -10.98 6.98 7.35
N ALA A 113 -11.01 6.93 8.68
CA ALA A 113 -12.23 6.60 9.41
C ALA A 113 -13.36 7.61 9.17
N GLU A 114 -13.04 8.88 8.97
CA GLU A 114 -14.00 9.95 8.70
C GLU A 114 -14.67 9.80 7.34
N THR A 115 -13.91 9.39 6.31
CA THR A 115 -14.42 9.23 4.94
C THR A 115 -15.11 7.90 4.71
N LEU A 116 -14.72 6.84 5.42
CA LEU A 116 -15.28 5.49 5.26
C LEU A 116 -16.31 5.10 6.32
N GLY A 117 -16.39 5.80 7.45
CA GLY A 117 -17.29 5.48 8.56
C GLY A 117 -16.93 4.22 9.35
N VAL A 118 -15.77 3.61 9.07
CA VAL A 118 -15.22 2.42 9.73
C VAL A 118 -13.74 2.63 10.03
N PRO A 119 -13.16 1.98 11.06
CA PRO A 119 -11.74 2.09 11.35
C PRO A 119 -10.85 1.78 10.14
N VAL A 120 -9.78 2.54 9.97
CA VAL A 120 -8.81 2.34 8.88
C VAL A 120 -7.42 2.13 9.45
N ILE A 121 -6.76 1.05 9.04
CA ILE A 121 -5.32 0.84 9.24
C ILE A 121 -4.65 1.02 7.89
N ALA A 122 -3.84 2.06 7.77
CA ALA A 122 -3.01 2.33 6.61
C ALA A 122 -1.65 1.65 6.74
N VAL A 123 -1.24 0.97 5.67
CA VAL A 123 0.07 0.34 5.48
C VAL A 123 0.73 0.97 4.27
N GLY A 124 1.74 1.79 4.49
CA GLY A 124 2.43 2.53 3.44
C GLY A 124 3.86 2.05 3.24
N VAL A 125 4.27 1.86 1.99
CA VAL A 125 5.65 1.47 1.67
C VAL A 125 6.29 2.48 0.75
N PRO A 126 7.38 3.16 1.15
CA PRO A 126 8.06 4.10 0.27
C PRO A 126 8.77 3.35 -0.86
N THR A 127 8.35 3.54 -2.11
CA THR A 127 8.92 2.83 -3.29
C THR A 127 9.63 3.76 -4.26
N VAL A 128 9.38 5.06 -4.13
CA VAL A 128 9.98 6.10 -4.95
C VAL A 128 10.45 7.25 -4.07
N VAL A 129 11.27 8.10 -4.67
CA VAL A 129 11.67 9.41 -4.16
C VAL A 129 11.55 10.40 -5.30
N ASP A 130 11.28 11.67 -5.01
CA ASP A 130 11.42 12.71 -6.02
C ASP A 130 12.90 13.00 -6.32
N ALA A 131 13.20 13.47 -7.54
CA ALA A 131 14.56 13.72 -7.99
C ALA A 131 15.29 14.80 -7.15
N ALA A 132 14.55 15.78 -6.62
CA ALA A 132 15.12 16.83 -5.78
C ALA A 132 15.63 16.26 -4.45
N THR A 133 14.80 15.45 -3.78
CA THR A 133 15.18 14.71 -2.56
C THR A 133 16.36 13.78 -2.81
N LEU A 134 16.37 13.00 -3.90
CA LEU A 134 17.53 12.17 -4.27
C LEU A 134 18.80 13.02 -4.38
N THR A 135 18.72 14.15 -5.08
CA THR A 135 19.86 15.02 -5.32
C THR A 135 20.41 15.59 -4.00
N CYS A 136 19.52 16.05 -3.12
CA CYS A 136 19.90 16.54 -1.80
C CYS A 136 20.57 15.46 -0.95
N ASP A 137 20.00 14.25 -0.89
CA ASP A 137 20.57 13.13 -0.14
C ASP A 137 21.96 12.74 -0.68
N VAL A 138 22.13 12.64 -2.00
CA VAL A 138 23.42 12.30 -2.62
C VAL A 138 24.48 13.36 -2.37
N LEU A 139 24.13 14.65 -2.46
CA LEU A 139 25.08 15.74 -2.20
C LEU A 139 25.48 15.80 -0.73
N ALA A 140 24.53 15.56 0.19
CA ALA A 140 24.81 15.45 1.60
C ALA A 140 25.76 14.27 1.89
N GLU A 141 25.53 13.10 1.31
CA GLU A 141 26.40 11.92 1.45
C GLU A 141 27.80 12.13 0.84
N ALA A 142 27.90 12.95 -0.22
CA ALA A 142 29.18 13.36 -0.81
C ALA A 142 29.92 14.45 0.00
N GLY A 143 29.41 14.84 1.18
CA GLY A 143 30.01 15.85 2.04
C GLY A 143 29.90 17.28 1.51
N LYS A 144 28.96 17.56 0.60
CA LYS A 144 28.70 18.90 0.04
C LYS A 144 27.75 19.75 0.89
N GLY A 145 27.39 19.26 2.08
CA GLY A 145 26.45 19.90 3.00
C GLY A 145 24.99 19.56 2.70
N GLU A 146 24.10 19.84 3.64
CA GLU A 146 22.66 19.70 3.44
C GLU A 146 22.14 20.83 2.56
N LEU A 147 21.55 20.48 1.43
CA LEU A 147 20.90 21.43 0.53
C LEU A 147 19.39 21.33 0.73
N ASN A 148 18.73 22.49 0.80
CA ASN A 148 17.27 22.56 0.74
C ASN A 148 16.82 22.19 -0.70
N PRO A 149 15.87 21.26 -0.90
CA PRO A 149 15.30 20.98 -2.22
C PRO A 149 14.87 22.23 -3.02
N ALA A 150 14.41 23.28 -2.34
CA ALA A 150 14.06 24.56 -2.99
C ALA A 150 15.24 25.25 -3.70
N ALA A 151 16.48 24.94 -3.32
CA ALA A 151 17.68 25.46 -3.97
C ALA A 151 17.87 24.92 -5.40
N LEU A 152 17.18 23.83 -5.74
CA LEU A 152 17.23 23.21 -7.07
C LEU A 152 16.34 23.93 -8.10
N GLN A 153 15.58 24.96 -7.71
CA GLN A 153 14.79 25.83 -8.62
C GLN A 153 13.89 25.06 -9.60
N GLY A 154 13.29 23.95 -9.14
CA GLY A 154 12.42 23.09 -9.95
C GLY A 154 13.15 22.10 -10.87
N ALA A 155 14.48 22.01 -10.78
CA ALA A 155 15.22 20.98 -11.49
C ALA A 155 14.83 19.59 -10.99
N GLY A 156 14.28 18.79 -11.89
CA GLY A 156 13.78 17.45 -11.57
C GLY A 156 12.33 17.40 -11.09
N ASP A 157 11.59 18.51 -11.16
CA ASP A 157 10.14 18.50 -10.90
C ASP A 157 9.42 17.52 -11.81
N GLY A 158 8.53 16.71 -11.23
CA GLY A 158 7.81 15.66 -11.94
C GLY A 158 8.64 14.39 -12.24
N LEU A 159 9.93 14.36 -11.88
CA LEU A 159 10.74 13.14 -11.96
C LEU A 159 10.70 12.38 -10.63
N ILE A 160 10.35 11.11 -10.73
CA ILE A 160 10.47 10.14 -9.65
C ILE A 160 11.62 9.18 -9.95
N VAL A 161 12.30 8.74 -8.89
CA VAL A 161 13.40 7.79 -8.98
C VAL A 161 13.10 6.59 -8.09
N THR A 162 13.44 5.41 -8.58
CA THR A 162 13.23 4.12 -7.90
C THR A 162 14.44 3.21 -8.14
N PRO A 163 14.69 2.20 -7.26
CA PRO A 163 15.76 1.23 -7.47
C PRO A 163 15.64 0.47 -8.79
N LYS A 164 16.77 -0.02 -9.31
CA LYS A 164 16.80 -0.77 -10.58
C LYS A 164 16.10 -2.13 -10.48
N ASP A 165 16.12 -2.72 -9.29
CA ASP A 165 15.52 -4.00 -8.93
C ASP A 165 14.11 -3.84 -8.32
N ILE A 166 13.43 -2.73 -8.61
CA ILE A 166 12.14 -2.39 -8.00
C ILE A 166 11.09 -3.48 -8.20
N ASP A 167 11.09 -4.21 -9.32
CA ASP A 167 10.16 -5.32 -9.56
C ASP A 167 10.26 -6.41 -8.47
N THR A 168 11.49 -6.80 -8.12
CA THR A 168 11.77 -7.79 -7.06
C THR A 168 11.41 -7.21 -5.69
N GLN A 169 11.84 -5.98 -5.40
CA GLN A 169 11.56 -5.31 -4.12
C GLN A 169 10.04 -5.22 -3.86
N VAL A 170 9.27 -4.80 -4.87
CA VAL A 170 7.81 -4.69 -4.78
C VAL A 170 7.16 -6.05 -4.58
N HIS A 171 7.63 -7.09 -5.28
CA HIS A 171 7.14 -8.44 -5.11
C HIS A 171 7.37 -8.97 -3.68
N ASP A 172 8.58 -8.81 -3.16
CA ASP A 172 8.95 -9.34 -1.85
C ASP A 172 8.26 -8.56 -0.72
N LEU A 173 8.21 -7.23 -0.81
CA LEU A 173 7.50 -6.39 0.15
C LEU A 173 5.99 -6.68 0.17
N ALA A 174 5.38 -6.92 -1.00
CA ALA A 174 3.98 -7.30 -1.08
C ALA A 174 3.70 -8.63 -0.38
N LYS A 175 4.59 -9.63 -0.51
CA LYS A 175 4.50 -10.89 0.24
C LYS A 175 4.63 -10.66 1.75
N VAL A 176 5.63 -9.90 2.18
CA VAL A 176 5.83 -9.57 3.61
C VAL A 176 4.59 -8.92 4.20
N ILE A 177 3.98 -7.95 3.49
CA ILE A 177 2.76 -7.28 3.94
C ILE A 177 1.58 -8.25 3.98
N GLY A 178 1.32 -8.99 2.89
CA GLY A 178 0.21 -9.93 2.81
C GLY A 178 0.28 -11.00 3.91
N TYR A 179 1.46 -11.58 4.11
CA TYR A 179 1.67 -12.63 5.13
C TYR A 179 1.55 -12.03 6.53
N GLY A 180 2.12 -10.85 6.77
CA GLY A 180 1.94 -10.13 8.03
C GLY A 180 0.47 -9.87 8.35
N ILE A 181 -0.33 -9.47 7.36
CA ILE A 181 -1.78 -9.30 7.50
C ILE A 181 -2.46 -10.63 7.81
N ASN A 182 -2.13 -11.70 7.09
CA ASN A 182 -2.74 -13.02 7.30
C ASN A 182 -2.45 -13.54 8.72
N LEU A 183 -1.19 -13.45 9.18
CA LEU A 183 -0.80 -13.88 10.53
C LEU A 183 -1.45 -13.04 11.63
N ALA A 184 -1.66 -11.73 11.39
CA ALA A 184 -2.37 -10.87 12.34
C ALA A 184 -3.88 -11.13 12.40
N LEU A 185 -4.48 -11.58 11.28
CA LEU A 185 -5.92 -11.82 11.19
C LEU A 185 -6.32 -13.27 11.53
N HIS A 186 -5.46 -14.23 11.25
CA HIS A 186 -5.72 -15.66 11.42
C HIS A 186 -4.77 -16.24 12.47
N THR A 187 -5.19 -16.13 13.74
CA THR A 187 -4.40 -16.63 14.87
C THR A 187 -4.19 -18.14 14.77
N GLY A 188 -2.94 -18.58 14.78
CA GLY A 188 -2.56 -19.99 14.77
C GLY A 188 -2.08 -20.52 13.42
N LEU A 189 -2.11 -19.73 12.35
CA LEU A 189 -1.45 -20.08 11.10
C LEU A 189 0.05 -19.79 11.17
N THR A 190 0.85 -20.65 10.53
CA THR A 190 2.26 -20.40 10.24
C THR A 190 2.43 -19.77 8.85
N ILE A 191 3.67 -19.40 8.50
CA ILE A 191 3.98 -18.92 7.15
C ILE A 191 3.74 -20.03 6.12
N GLU A 192 4.11 -21.27 6.45
CA GLU A 192 3.90 -22.44 5.59
C GLU A 192 2.41 -22.69 5.33
N ASP A 193 1.56 -22.52 6.35
CA ASP A 193 0.11 -22.61 6.18
C ASP A 193 -0.39 -21.53 5.21
N VAL A 194 0.07 -20.28 5.39
CA VAL A 194 -0.30 -19.15 4.52
C VAL A 194 0.16 -19.40 3.08
N GLU A 195 1.37 -19.92 2.86
CA GLU A 195 1.88 -20.30 1.54
C GLU A 195 1.00 -21.36 0.88
N LEU A 196 0.60 -22.41 1.63
CA LEU A 196 -0.27 -23.47 1.13
C LEU A 196 -1.64 -22.94 0.67
N PHE A 197 -2.18 -21.92 1.34
CA PHE A 197 -3.45 -21.31 0.96
C PHE A 197 -3.35 -20.34 -0.22
N LEU A 198 -2.16 -19.85 -0.54
CA LEU A 198 -1.93 -18.83 -1.58
C LEU A 198 -1.25 -19.38 -2.84
N SER A 199 -0.80 -20.64 -2.83
CA SER A 199 -0.25 -21.37 -3.97
C SER A 199 -1.35 -21.92 -4.88
#